data_AF-A0A7S3TVM7-F1
#
_entry.id   AF-A0A7S3TVM7-F1
#
_cell.length_a   1.000
_cell.length_b   1.000
_cell.length_c   1.000
_cell.angle_alpha   90.00
_cell.angle_beta   90.00
_cell.angle_gamma   90.00
#
_symmetry.space_group_name_H-M   'P 1'
#
loop_
_entity.id
_entity.type
_entity.pdbx_description
1 polymer ?
#
loop_
_entity_poly.entity_id
_entity_poly.type
_entity_poly.pdbx_seq_one_letter_code
_entity_poly.pdbx_strand_id
1 'polypeptide(L)'
;HYWKEGDYAPQGRCIDTLVPFEVQAEFPVNEWGSLAAMDVTLSQYGKPCNLELHLDKYVLESGEDGMAELSATLARGMTPVISYWGEGASMAWMDGLGDGQGPCATDEPQMCGDKVIFVGFSVEDMGVEERAVETVAQ
;
A
#
# COMPACT_ATOMS: atom_id res chain seq x y z
N HIS A 1 -1.93 10.38 6.12
CA HIS A 1 -1.35 10.46 7.48
C HIS A 1 -0.29 9.38 7.61
N TYR A 2 0.86 9.66 8.24
CA TYR A 2 1.89 8.65 8.47
C TYR A 2 1.43 7.68 9.57
N TRP A 3 1.70 6.39 9.39
CA TRP A 3 1.44 5.38 10.43
C TRP A 3 2.39 5.59 11.61
N LYS A 4 1.92 5.33 12.84
CA LYS A 4 2.77 5.52 14.02
C LYS A 4 3.75 4.36 14.14
N GLU A 5 4.89 4.63 14.77
CA GLU A 5 5.84 3.58 15.15
C GLU A 5 5.12 2.49 15.97
N GLY A 6 5.38 1.23 15.61
CA GLY A 6 4.76 0.07 16.26
C GLY A 6 3.31 -0.22 15.85
N ASP A 7 2.69 0.57 14.98
CA ASP A 7 1.37 0.22 14.44
C ASP A 7 1.44 -0.95 13.44
N TYR A 8 2.52 -1.02 12.65
CA TYR A 8 2.87 -2.12 11.74
C TYR A 8 4.25 -2.68 12.14
N ALA A 9 4.27 -3.83 12.81
CA ALA A 9 5.50 -4.44 13.33
C ALA A 9 5.23 -5.87 13.83
N PRO A 10 6.27 -6.65 14.17
CA PRO A 10 6.08 -7.83 15.00
C PRO A 10 5.37 -7.43 16.31
N GLN A 11 4.25 -8.08 16.63
CA GLN A 11 3.38 -7.72 17.75
C GLN A 11 2.80 -6.29 17.68
N GLY A 12 2.70 -5.72 16.48
CA GLY A 12 2.21 -4.37 16.26
C GLY A 12 0.77 -4.13 16.76
N ARG A 13 0.48 -2.87 17.06
CA ARG A 13 -0.81 -2.45 17.64
C ARG A 13 -1.97 -2.63 16.65
N CYS A 14 -1.80 -2.20 15.39
CA CYS A 14 -2.82 -2.35 14.35
C CYS A 14 -2.59 -3.59 13.50
N ILE A 15 -1.34 -3.86 13.11
CA ILE A 15 -0.95 -5.01 12.29
C ILE A 15 0.24 -5.71 12.96
N ASP A 16 0.01 -6.94 13.43
CA ASP A 16 1.05 -7.85 13.89
C ASP A 16 1.57 -8.68 12.72
N THR A 17 2.80 -8.40 12.30
CA THR A 17 3.41 -9.06 11.14
C THR A 17 3.83 -10.52 11.39
N LEU A 18 3.66 -11.05 12.61
CA LEU A 18 3.88 -12.46 12.93
C LEU A 18 2.69 -13.36 12.57
N VAL A 19 1.54 -12.78 12.23
CA VAL A 19 0.33 -13.51 11.83
C VAL A 19 -0.26 -12.92 10.55
N PRO A 20 -1.07 -13.69 9.78
CA PRO A 20 -1.65 -13.18 8.54
C PRO A 20 -2.51 -11.92 8.75
N PHE A 21 -2.51 -11.06 7.74
CA PHE A 21 -3.35 -9.87 7.64
C PHE A 21 -3.76 -9.68 6.17
N GLU A 22 -4.77 -8.86 5.94
CA GLU A 22 -5.32 -8.57 4.63
C GLU A 22 -4.75 -7.27 4.08
N VAL A 23 -4.47 -7.28 2.78
CA VAL A 23 -3.97 -6.12 2.03
C VAL A 23 -4.94 -5.86 0.90
N GLN A 24 -5.58 -4.70 0.93
CA GLN A 24 -6.47 -4.23 -0.12
C GLN A 24 -5.83 -3.03 -0.81
N ALA A 25 -5.83 -3.02 -2.14
CA ALA A 25 -5.41 -1.89 -2.95
C ALA A 25 -6.52 -1.53 -3.94
N GLU A 26 -6.94 -0.27 -3.89
CA GLU A 26 -8.04 0.28 -4.67
C GLU A 26 -7.51 1.37 -5.62
N PHE A 27 -8.09 1.45 -6.81
CA PHE A 27 -7.64 2.31 -7.90
C PHE A 27 -8.81 3.17 -8.41
N PRO A 28 -9.36 4.08 -7.58
CA PRO A 28 -10.49 4.93 -7.96
C PRO A 28 -10.17 5.76 -9.20
N VAL A 29 -11.18 5.90 -10.07
CA VAL A 29 -11.10 6.76 -11.25
C VAL A 29 -11.97 8.01 -11.07
N ASN A 30 -11.56 9.10 -11.69
CA ASN A 30 -12.37 10.32 -11.76
C ASN A 30 -13.47 10.22 -12.84
N GLU A 31 -14.22 11.30 -13.02
CA GLU A 31 -15.34 11.37 -13.99
C GLU A 31 -14.91 11.17 -15.45
N TRP A 32 -13.62 11.30 -15.75
CA TRP A 32 -13.04 11.10 -17.08
C TRP A 32 -12.45 9.69 -17.27
N GLY A 33 -12.55 8.82 -16.26
CA GLY A 33 -11.99 7.46 -16.29
C GLY A 33 -10.48 7.41 -16.05
N SER A 34 -9.85 8.50 -15.62
CA SER A 34 -8.44 8.53 -15.25
C SER A 34 -8.25 8.21 -13.77
N LEU A 35 -7.15 7.53 -13.43
CA LEU A 35 -6.79 7.21 -12.04
C LEU A 35 -6.77 8.49 -11.19
N ALA A 36 -7.57 8.50 -10.13
CA ALA A 36 -7.69 9.61 -9.20
C ALA A 36 -6.77 9.42 -7.98
N ALA A 37 -6.62 8.18 -7.51
CA ALA A 37 -5.75 7.85 -6.40
C ALA A 37 -5.37 6.36 -6.43
N MET A 38 -4.42 5.99 -5.58
CA MET A 38 -4.22 4.63 -5.11
C MET A 38 -4.47 4.61 -3.59
N ASP A 39 -5.43 3.81 -3.17
CA ASP A 39 -5.80 3.64 -1.77
C ASP A 39 -5.37 2.26 -1.30
N VAL A 40 -4.64 2.20 -0.19
CA VAL A 40 -4.18 0.94 0.41
C VAL A 40 -4.71 0.83 1.83
N THR A 41 -5.36 -0.30 2.12
CA THR A 41 -5.88 -0.63 3.45
C THR A 41 -5.26 -1.93 3.93
N LEU A 42 -4.68 -1.90 5.13
CA LEU A 42 -4.26 -3.08 5.87
C LEU A 42 -5.25 -3.33 7.00
N SER A 43 -5.73 -4.57 7.10
CA SER A 43 -6.61 -4.97 8.19
C SER A 43 -6.22 -6.33 8.76
N GLN A 44 -6.43 -6.52 10.07
CA GLN A 44 -6.11 -7.77 10.73
C GLN A 44 -7.18 -8.11 11.77
N TYR A 45 -7.74 -9.31 11.66
CA TYR A 45 -8.80 -9.77 12.55
C TYR A 45 -8.38 -9.69 14.03
N GLY A 46 -9.22 -9.09 14.86
CA GLY A 46 -8.99 -8.95 16.30
C GLY A 46 -8.07 -7.79 16.70
N LYS A 47 -7.57 -7.00 15.75
CA LYS A 47 -6.82 -5.77 16.03
C LYS A 47 -7.78 -4.55 16.10
N PRO A 48 -7.41 -3.50 16.86
CA PRO A 48 -8.30 -2.37 17.14
C PRO A 48 -8.38 -1.32 16.03
N CYS A 49 -7.61 -1.45 14.95
CA CYS A 49 -7.47 -0.45 13.90
C CYS A 49 -7.01 -1.07 12.59
N ASN A 50 -7.40 -0.42 11.49
CA ASN A 50 -6.82 -0.61 10.17
C ASN A 50 -5.74 0.45 9.93
N LEU A 51 -4.86 0.20 8.97
CA LEU A 51 -3.89 1.17 8.48
C LEU A 51 -4.22 1.54 7.04
N GLU A 52 -4.33 2.83 6.77
CA GLU A 52 -4.77 3.36 5.48
C GLU A 52 -3.70 4.28 4.90
N LEU A 53 -3.51 4.21 3.58
CA LEU A 53 -2.63 5.07 2.81
C LEU A 53 -3.39 5.54 1.56
N HIS A 54 -3.48 6.86 1.40
CA HIS A 54 -4.09 7.52 0.24
C HIS A 54 -3.00 8.23 -0.56
N LEU A 55 -2.88 7.88 -1.84
CA LEU A 55 -1.92 8.46 -2.78
C LEU A 55 -2.67 9.07 -3.98
N ASP A 56 -2.93 10.38 -3.93
CA ASP A 56 -3.57 11.16 -5.00
C ASP A 56 -2.58 11.96 -5.85
N LYS A 57 -1.30 11.93 -5.49
CA LYS A 57 -0.24 12.72 -6.12
C LYS A 57 1.02 11.90 -6.29
N TYR A 58 1.48 11.84 -7.54
CA TYR A 58 2.75 11.24 -7.91
C TYR A 58 3.38 12.09 -9.01
N VAL A 59 4.53 12.69 -8.72
CA VAL A 59 5.24 13.57 -9.64
C VAL A 59 6.58 12.92 -9.97
N LEU A 60 6.86 12.77 -11.26
CA LEU A 60 8.11 12.22 -11.74
C LEU A 60 9.25 13.21 -11.53
N GLU A 61 10.50 12.72 -11.53
CA GLU A 61 11.67 13.61 -11.46
C GLU A 61 11.73 14.63 -12.61
N SER A 62 11.12 14.30 -13.76
CA SER A 62 10.95 15.23 -14.90
C SER A 62 9.97 16.37 -14.63
N GLY A 63 9.21 16.32 -13.54
CA GLY A 63 8.12 17.24 -13.21
C GLY A 63 6.77 16.89 -13.84
N GLU A 64 6.70 15.77 -14.57
CA GLU A 64 5.47 15.28 -15.20
C GLU A 64 4.54 14.59 -14.18
N ASP A 65 3.25 14.54 -14.54
CA ASP A 65 2.22 13.88 -13.73
C ASP A 65 2.33 12.35 -13.87
N GLY A 66 2.92 11.73 -12.85
CA GLY A 66 3.08 10.28 -12.79
C GLY A 66 1.75 9.55 -12.59
N MET A 67 0.71 10.20 -12.07
CA MET A 67 -0.62 9.58 -11.98
C MET A 67 -1.22 9.33 -13.36
N ALA A 68 -1.04 10.28 -14.29
CA ALA A 68 -1.49 10.14 -15.67
C ALA A 68 -0.78 8.98 -16.40
N GLU A 69 0.54 8.86 -16.23
CA GLU A 69 1.32 7.75 -16.82
C GLU A 69 0.90 6.39 -16.23
N LEU A 70 0.73 6.33 -14.91
CA LEU A 70 0.28 5.12 -14.22
C LEU A 70 -1.13 4.72 -14.69
N SER A 71 -2.06 5.68 -14.82
CA SER A 71 -3.41 5.47 -15.34
C SER A 71 -3.39 4.83 -16.72
N ALA A 72 -2.60 5.37 -17.65
CA ALA A 72 -2.49 4.85 -19.01
C ALA A 72 -1.85 3.45 -19.05
N THR A 73 -0.97 3.14 -18.11
CA THR A 73 -0.31 1.84 -18.03
C THR A 73 -1.23 0.77 -17.44
N LEU A 74 -1.95 1.07 -16.37
CA LEU A 74 -2.96 0.17 -15.80
C LEU A 74 -4.06 -0.15 -16.82
N ALA A 75 -4.55 0.86 -17.55
CA ALA A 75 -5.59 0.69 -18.58
C ALA A 75 -5.16 -0.22 -19.74
N ARG A 76 -3.86 -0.32 -20.04
CA ARG A 76 -3.33 -1.24 -21.07
C ARG A 76 -3.20 -2.69 -20.59
N GLY A 77 -3.41 -2.93 -19.30
CA GLY A 77 -3.20 -4.22 -18.67
C GLY A 77 -1.74 -4.39 -18.22
N MET A 78 -1.58 -4.96 -17.03
CA MET A 78 -0.29 -5.27 -16.42
C MET A 78 -0.23 -6.75 -16.03
N THR A 79 0.99 -7.28 -15.94
CA THR A 79 1.22 -8.64 -15.43
C THR A 79 1.60 -8.55 -13.95
N PRO A 80 0.87 -9.19 -13.02
CA PRO A 80 1.28 -9.24 -11.62
C PRO A 80 2.57 -10.04 -11.48
N VAL A 81 3.54 -9.49 -10.76
CA VAL A 81 4.83 -10.14 -10.45
C VAL A 81 4.96 -10.25 -8.94
N ILE A 82 5.24 -11.45 -8.45
CA ILE A 82 5.51 -11.72 -7.03
C ILE A 82 6.95 -12.22 -6.94
N SER A 83 7.78 -11.53 -6.17
CA SER A 83 9.17 -11.90 -5.91
C SER A 83 9.50 -11.76 -4.43
N TYR A 84 10.43 -12.59 -3.97
CA TYR A 84 10.98 -12.53 -2.61
C TYR A 84 12.50 -12.53 -2.71
N TRP A 85 13.13 -11.50 -2.17
CA TRP A 85 14.57 -11.25 -2.25
C TRP A 85 14.99 -10.32 -1.10
N GLY A 86 16.28 -10.31 -0.80
CA GLY A 86 16.86 -9.49 0.27
C GLY A 86 18.23 -10.01 0.70
N GLU A 87 18.43 -11.33 0.58
CA GLU A 87 19.73 -11.95 0.86
C GLU A 87 20.83 -11.35 -0.02
N GLY A 88 21.88 -10.82 0.63
CA GLY A 88 23.04 -10.21 -0.04
C GLY A 88 22.78 -8.83 -0.64
N ALA A 89 21.60 -8.23 -0.40
CA ALA A 89 21.28 -6.86 -0.78
C ALA A 89 21.18 -5.94 0.44
N SER A 90 21.16 -4.62 0.20
CA SER A 90 20.82 -3.62 1.22
C SER A 90 19.35 -3.22 1.06
N MET A 91 18.53 -3.48 2.08
CA MET A 91 17.10 -3.13 2.12
C MET A 91 16.81 -1.83 2.88
N ALA A 92 17.86 -1.07 3.23
CA ALA A 92 17.76 0.15 4.02
C ALA A 92 16.89 1.26 3.40
N TRP A 93 16.59 1.20 2.09
CA TRP A 93 15.65 2.09 1.43
C TRP A 93 14.18 1.81 1.82
N MET A 94 13.88 0.60 2.30
CA MET A 94 12.54 0.13 2.69
C MET A 94 12.36 0.12 4.21
N ASP A 95 13.31 -0.45 4.96
CA ASP A 95 13.20 -0.68 6.40
C ASP A 95 14.28 0.04 7.23
N GLY A 96 15.22 0.71 6.57
CA GLY A 96 16.25 1.50 7.20
C GLY A 96 15.70 2.75 7.86
N LEU A 97 16.54 3.49 8.59
CA LEU A 97 16.12 4.65 9.39
C LEU A 97 15.30 5.71 8.63
N GLY A 98 15.50 5.86 7.31
CA GLY A 98 14.85 6.93 6.54
C GLY A 98 15.10 8.31 7.18
N ASP A 99 14.02 9.04 7.47
CA ASP A 99 14.04 10.31 8.22
C ASP A 99 14.26 10.14 9.74
N GLY A 100 14.89 9.05 10.17
CA GLY A 100 15.15 8.70 11.57
C GLY A 100 14.00 7.96 12.27
N GLN A 101 13.01 7.45 11.52
CA GLN A 101 11.82 6.78 12.06
C GLN A 101 11.72 5.30 11.69
N GLY A 102 12.57 4.81 10.79
CA GLY A 102 12.57 3.40 10.41
C GLY A 102 13.17 2.51 11.51
N PRO A 103 12.73 1.24 11.61
CA PRO A 103 13.08 0.37 12.73
C PRO A 103 14.50 -0.22 12.64
N CYS A 104 15.08 -0.34 11.44
CA CYS A 104 16.36 -1.02 11.24
C CYS A 104 17.51 -0.04 11.06
N ALA A 105 18.36 0.10 12.08
CA ALA A 105 19.59 0.92 11.97
C ALA A 105 20.70 0.21 11.16
N THR A 106 20.63 -1.10 11.03
CA THR A 106 21.59 -1.93 10.30
C THR A 106 20.80 -3.02 9.60
N ASP A 107 21.21 -3.34 8.37
CA ASP A 107 20.59 -4.41 7.62
C ASP A 107 21.12 -5.78 8.09
N GLU A 108 20.22 -6.75 8.24
CA GLU A 108 20.53 -8.11 8.64
C GLU A 108 19.94 -9.11 7.62
N PRO A 109 20.50 -9.21 6.39
CA PRO A 109 19.92 -10.02 5.31
C PRO A 109 19.79 -11.51 5.65
N GLN A 110 20.59 -11.99 6.60
CA GLN A 110 20.57 -13.37 7.10
C GLN A 110 19.35 -13.67 7.99
N MET A 111 18.62 -12.65 8.43
CA MET A 111 17.42 -12.76 9.26
C MET A 111 16.13 -12.84 8.43
N CYS A 112 16.23 -12.73 7.10
CA CYS A 112 15.11 -13.00 6.21
C CYS A 112 14.61 -14.43 6.40
N GLY A 113 13.29 -14.62 6.47
CA GLY A 113 12.71 -15.96 6.57
C GLY A 113 12.90 -16.77 5.28
N ASP A 114 12.90 -18.10 5.38
CA ASP A 114 13.09 -18.97 4.21
C ASP A 114 12.01 -18.82 3.12
N LYS A 115 10.84 -18.30 3.48
CA LYS A 115 9.70 -18.13 2.59
C LYS A 115 8.75 -17.03 3.06
N VAL A 116 7.99 -16.51 2.11
CA VAL A 116 6.78 -15.72 2.34
C VAL A 116 5.60 -16.44 1.70
N ILE A 117 4.41 -16.26 2.27
CA ILE A 117 3.19 -16.91 1.78
C ILE A 117 2.18 -15.81 1.45
N PHE A 118 1.67 -15.84 0.22
CA PHE A 118 0.56 -14.99 -0.22
C PHE A 118 -0.62 -15.89 -0.58
N VAL A 119 -1.81 -15.54 -0.10
CA VAL A 119 -3.05 -16.29 -0.33
C VAL A 119 -4.22 -15.32 -0.46
N GLY A 120 -5.34 -15.80 -0.99
CA GLY A 120 -6.57 -15.00 -1.08
C GLY A 120 -6.54 -13.92 -2.16
N PHE A 121 -5.75 -14.08 -3.23
CA PHE A 121 -5.74 -13.14 -4.34
C PHE A 121 -7.11 -13.05 -5.01
N SER A 122 -7.64 -11.84 -5.10
CA SER A 122 -8.82 -11.49 -5.91
C SER A 122 -8.59 -10.16 -6.62
N VAL A 123 -9.34 -9.97 -7.71
CA VAL A 123 -9.45 -8.69 -8.42
C VAL A 123 -10.92 -8.51 -8.71
N GLU A 124 -11.49 -7.41 -8.22
CA GLU A 124 -12.91 -7.16 -8.24
C GLU A 124 -13.16 -5.68 -8.58
N ASP A 125 -14.33 -5.38 -9.14
CA ASP A 125 -14.76 -4.01 -9.33
C ASP A 125 -14.99 -3.37 -7.95
N MET A 126 -14.52 -2.13 -7.75
CA MET A 126 -14.88 -1.37 -6.56
C MET A 126 -16.39 -1.17 -6.56
N GLY A 127 -17.05 -1.56 -5.46
CA GLY A 127 -18.47 -1.30 -5.29
C GLY A 127 -18.78 0.19 -5.48
N VAL A 128 -19.93 0.52 -6.06
CA VAL A 128 -20.37 1.90 -6.14
C VAL A 128 -20.76 2.34 -4.73
N GLU A 129 -19.84 2.97 -4.00
CA GLU A 129 -20.20 3.80 -2.85
C GLU A 129 -21.17 4.86 -3.37
N GLU A 130 -22.45 4.76 -3.00
CA GLU A 130 -23.47 5.78 -3.27
C GLU A 130 -22.96 7.09 -2.65
N ARG A 131 -22.33 7.94 -3.46
CA ARG A 131 -22.04 9.32 -3.08
C ARG A 131 -23.36 9.93 -2.63
N ALA A 132 -23.50 10.17 -1.34
CA ALA A 132 -24.63 10.88 -0.77
C ALA A 132 -24.72 12.23 -1.51
N VAL A 133 -25.69 12.32 -2.42
CA VAL A 133 -26.06 13.59 -3.05
C VAL A 133 -26.68 14.42 -1.95
N GLU A 134 -25.87 15.28 -1.32
CA GLU A 134 -26.36 16.30 -0.42
C GLU A 134 -27.23 17.23 -1.25
N THR A 135 -28.54 16.98 -1.19
CA THR A 135 -29.53 17.74 -1.91
C THR A 135 -29.62 19.10 -1.23
N VAL A 136 -29.04 20.13 -1.87
CA VAL A 136 -29.25 21.52 -1.45
C VAL A 136 -30.71 21.85 -1.67
N ALA A 137 -31.49 21.84 -0.59
CA ALA A 137 -32.85 22.35 -0.59
C ALA A 137 -32.83 23.88 -0.75
N GLN A 138 -33.62 24.35 -1.73
CA GLN A 138 -33.89 25.75 -2.05
C GLN A 138 -34.65 26.48 -0.94
#